data_AF-A0A951AHW6-F1
#
_entry.id   AF-A0A951AHW6-F1
#
_cell.length_a   1.000
_cell.length_b   1.000
_cell.length_c   1.000
_cell.angle_alpha   90.00
_cell.angle_beta   90.00
_cell.angle_gamma   90.00
#
_symmetry.space_group_name_H-M   'P 1'
#
loop_
_entity.id
_entity.type
_entity.pdbx_description
1 polymer ?
#
loop_
_entity_poly.entity_id
_entity_poly.type
_entity_poly.pdbx_seq_one_letter_code
_entity_poly.pdbx_strand_id
1 'polypeptide(L)' 'MLTERDLQRKSVQYRKALLQLVKACGAGHTGGDLSCLDILNVLYNRILRVSPETFKSP' A
#
# COMPACT_ATOMS: atom_id res chain seq x y z
N MET A 1 -12.30 -8.70 -6.00
CA MET A 1 -11.30 -7.68 -6.38
C MET A 1 -11.86 -6.31 -6.05
N LEU A 2 -11.02 -5.39 -5.58
CA LEU A 2 -11.45 -4.02 -5.28
C LEU A 2 -11.78 -3.23 -6.56
N THR A 3 -12.74 -2.31 -6.45
CA THR A 3 -13.05 -1.36 -7.53
C THR A 3 -11.98 -0.27 -7.62
N GLU A 4 -11.96 0.50 -8.72
CA GLU A 4 -11.06 1.65 -8.85
C GLU A 4 -11.30 2.69 -7.75
N ARG A 5 -12.57 2.93 -7.38
CA ARG A 5 -12.92 3.87 -6.32
C ARG A 5 -12.41 3.39 -4.96
N ASP A 6 -12.46 2.09 -4.68
CA ASP A 6 -11.92 1.52 -3.45
C ASP A 6 -10.40 1.63 -3.39
N LEU A 7 -9.72 1.39 -4.53
CA LEU A 7 -8.27 1.56 -4.65
C LEU A 7 -7.86 3.01 -4.42
N GLN A 8 -8.54 3.98 -5.04
CA GLN A 8 -8.28 5.41 -4.82
C GLN A 8 -8.43 5.81 -3.34
N ARG A 9 -9.48 5.31 -2.67
CA ARG A 9 -9.70 5.55 -1.23
C ARG A 9 -8.57 4.94 -0.39
N LYS A 10 -8.18 3.69 -0.67
CA LYS A 10 -7.06 3.03 0.01
C LYS A 10 -5.74 3.77 -0.19
N SER A 11 -5.46 4.24 -1.41
CA SER A 11 -4.27 5.04 -1.70
C SER A 11 -4.17 6.28 -0.79
N VAL A 12 -5.26 7.03 -0.61
CA VAL A 12 -5.27 8.17 0.31
C VAL A 12 -5.03 7.74 1.76
N GLN A 13 -5.67 6.64 2.20
CA GLN A 13 -5.48 6.13 3.56
C GLN A 13 -4.03 5.67 3.81
N TYR A 14 -3.45 4.93 2.87
CA TYR A 14 -2.08 4.44 2.96
C TYR A 14 -1.06 5.58 2.96
N ARG A 15 -1.20 6.59 2.08
CA ARG A 15 -0.31 7.76 2.11
C ARG A 15 -0.40 8.53 3.43
N LYS A 16 -1.61 8.70 3.99
CA LYS A 16 -1.79 9.33 5.31
C LYS A 16 -1.12 8.52 6.42
N ALA A 17 -1.35 7.21 6.45
CA ALA A 17 -0.76 6.33 7.46
C ALA A 17 0.76 6.31 7.38
N LEU A 18 1.32 6.26 6.16
CA LEU A 18 2.76 6.34 5.92
C LEU A 18 3.34 7.64 6.50
N LEU A 19 2.75 8.80 6.16
CA LEU A 19 3.22 10.09 6.67
C LEU A 19 3.13 10.19 8.19
N GLN A 20 2.08 9.62 8.81
CA GLN A 20 1.95 9.55 10.26
C GLN A 20 3.06 8.69 10.89
N LEU A 21 3.39 7.55 10.29
CA LEU A 21 4.48 6.68 10.74
C LEU A 21 5.84 7.37 10.63
N VAL A 22 6.15 7.95 9.47
CA VAL A 22 7.40 8.71 9.26
C VAL A 22 7.51 9.84 10.28
N LYS A 23 6.41 10.57 10.51
CA LYS A 23 6.39 11.65 11.51
C LYS A 23 6.62 11.13 12.93
N ALA A 24 6.03 10.00 13.30
CA ALA A 24 6.18 9.41 14.62
C ALA A 24 7.60 8.85 14.87
N CYS A 25 8.21 8.24 13.85
CA CYS A 25 9.57 7.70 13.93
C CYS A 25 10.66 8.77 13.78
N GLY A 26 10.33 9.96 13.26
CA GLY A 26 11.27 11.06 13.03
C GLY A 26 12.16 10.89 11.78
N ALA A 27 12.07 9.75 11.09
CA ALA A 27 12.79 9.44 9.86
C ALA A 27 12.04 8.42 9.00
N GLY A 28 12.33 8.40 7.69
CA GLY A 28 11.77 7.45 6.72
C GLY A 28 12.04 7.86 5.27
N HIS A 29 11.87 6.94 4.32
CA HIS A 29 12.14 7.15 2.89
C HIS A 29 10.92 7.71 2.13
N THR A 30 10.33 8.78 2.66
CA THR A 30 9.04 9.33 2.21
C THR A 30 8.90 9.45 0.69
N GLY A 31 9.93 9.93 -0.01
CA GLY A 31 9.91 10.06 -1.47
C GLY A 31 9.77 8.73 -2.19
N GLY A 32 10.59 7.73 -1.82
CA GLY A 32 10.53 6.39 -2.41
C GLY A 32 9.23 5.68 -2.04
N ASP A 33 8.80 5.80 -0.78
CA ASP A 33 7.58 5.18 -0.29
C ASP A 33 6.34 5.71 -1.04
N LEU A 34 6.19 7.04 -1.14
CA LEU A 34 5.05 7.66 -1.83
C LEU A 34 5.10 7.42 -3.35
N SER A 35 6.28 7.20 -3.94
CA SER A 35 6.43 6.96 -5.38
C SER A 35 5.82 5.62 -5.84
N CYS A 36 5.86 4.59 -4.98
CA CYS A 36 5.46 3.23 -5.35
C CYS A 36 4.19 2.74 -4.65
N LEU A 37 3.73 3.41 -3.60
CA LEU A 37 2.60 2.97 -2.76
C LEU A 37 1.32 2.69 -3.54
N ASP A 38 0.99 3.47 -4.57
CA ASP A 38 -0.21 3.24 -5.39
C ASP A 38 -0.07 2.01 -6.29
N ILE A 39 1.14 1.76 -6.81
CA ILE A 39 1.45 0.56 -7.59
C ILE A 39 1.25 -0.68 -6.70
N LEU A 40 1.81 -0.64 -5.48
CA LEU A 40 1.64 -1.73 -4.50
C LEU A 40 0.18 -1.93 -4.11
N ASN A 41 -0.59 -0.85 -3.92
CA ASN A 41 -2.03 -0.94 -3.63
C ASN A 41 -2.78 -1.68 -4.73
N VAL A 42 -2.53 -1.37 -6.01
CA VAL A 42 -3.15 -2.08 -7.14
C VAL A 42 -2.68 -3.54 -7.21
N LEU A 43 -1.37 -3.77 -7.12
CA LEU A 43 -0.80 -5.11 -7.21
C LEU A 43 -1.40 -6.03 -6.14
N TYR A 44 -1.34 -5.65 -4.86
CA TYR A 44 -1.78 -6.52 -3.77
C TYR A 44 -3.30 -6.65 -3.65
N ASN A 45 -4.09 -5.65 -4.06
CA ASN A 45 -5.54 -5.70 -3.88
C ASN A 45 -6.34 -6.09 -5.14
N ARG A 46 -5.71 -6.13 -6.31
CA ARG A 46 -6.40 -6.42 -7.57
C ARG A 46 -5.67 -7.40 -8.49
N ILE A 47 -4.34 -7.40 -8.55
CA ILE A 47 -3.61 -8.17 -9.57
C ILE A 47 -3.03 -9.47 -9.01
N LEU A 48 -2.29 -9.38 -7.91
CA LEU A 48 -1.62 -10.53 -7.29
C LEU A 48 -2.65 -11.45 -6.64
N ARG A 49 -2.47 -12.76 -6.82
CA ARG A 49 -3.25 -13.80 -6.16
C ARG A 49 -2.51 -14.32 -4.94
N VAL A 50 -2.16 -13.40 -4.04
CA VAL A 50 -1.43 -13.69 -2.80
C VAL A 50 -2.23 -13.17 -1.62
N SER A 51 -2.18 -13.90 -0.52
CA SER A 51 -2.72 -13.46 0.77
C SER A 51 -1.76 -13.88 1.90
N PRO A 52 -1.89 -13.31 3.11
CA PRO A 52 -1.12 -13.76 4.26
C PRO A 52 -1.22 -15.27 4.51
N GLU A 53 -2.40 -15.87 4.25
CA GLU A 53 -2.67 -17.29 4.42
C GLU A 53 -1.96 -18.16 3.36
N THR A 54 -1.79 -17.65 2.14
CA THR A 54 -1.17 -18.38 1.02
C THR A 54 0.26 -17.94 0.72
N PHE A 55 0.91 -17.20 1.62
CA PHE A 55 2.23 -16.58 1.38
C PHE A 55 3.34 -17.59 1.03
N LYS A 56 3.23 -18.83 1.51
CA LYS A 56 4.18 -19.92 1.24
C LYS A 56 3.75 -20.86 0.12
N SER A 57 2.57 -20.65 -0.45
CA SER A 57 2.11 -21.46 -1.57
C SER A 57 2.99 -21.16 -2.79
N PRO A 58 3.49 -22.20 -3.49
CA PRO A 58 4.33 -22.02 -4.67
C PRO A 58 3.61 -21.30 -5.81
#